data_AF-M0K2A2-F1
#
_entry.id   AF-M0K2A2-F1
#
_cell.length_a   1.000
_cell.length_b   1.000
_cell.length_c   1.000
_cell.angle_alpha   90.00
_cell.angle_beta   90.00
_cell.angle_gamma   90.00
#
_symmetry.space_group_name_H-M   'P 1'
#
loop_
_entity.id
_entity.type
_entity.pdbx_description
1 polymer ?
#
loop_
_entity_poly.entity_id
_entity_poly.type
_entity_poly.pdbx_seq_one_letter_code
_entity_poly.pdbx_strand_id
1 'polypeptide(L)' 'MNDLKDHLDGISVKELQDALDNVDGNKPTQRLLAAIAYKNGVTQTELAAWHDTGRRTIYSWLKRLD' A
#
# COMPACT_ATOMS: atom_id res chain seq x y z
N MET A 1 -16.91 6.18 -4.68
CA MET A 1 -16.24 4.88 -4.43
C MET A 1 -14.86 4.78 -5.14
N ASN A 2 -14.25 5.89 -5.58
CA ASN A 2 -12.98 5.91 -6.34
C ASN A 2 -11.78 6.60 -5.64
N ASP A 3 -11.99 7.26 -4.51
CA ASP A 3 -11.00 8.09 -3.79
C ASP A 3 -9.61 7.42 -3.60
N LEU A 4 -9.56 6.12 -3.31
CA LEU A 4 -8.29 5.42 -3.12
C LEU A 4 -7.54 5.15 -4.43
N LYS A 5 -8.27 4.84 -5.50
CA LYS A 5 -7.66 4.55 -6.80
C LYS A 5 -7.08 5.84 -7.37
N ASP A 6 -7.86 6.91 -7.33
CA ASP A 6 -7.44 8.24 -7.77
C ASP A 6 -6.23 8.74 -6.97
N HIS A 7 -6.18 8.46 -5.67
CA HIS A 7 -5.05 8.79 -4.80
C HIS A 7 -3.76 8.04 -5.17
N LEU A 8 -3.83 6.73 -5.40
CA LEU A 8 -2.64 5.94 -5.74
C LEU A 8 -2.24 6.05 -7.21
N ASP A 9 -3.12 6.47 -8.11
CA ASP A 9 -2.80 6.69 -9.53
C ASP A 9 -1.75 7.79 -9.71
N GLY A 10 -1.68 8.76 -8.78
CA GLY A 10 -0.63 9.78 -8.75
C GLY A 10 0.75 9.29 -8.31
N ILE A 11 0.86 8.10 -7.72
CA ILE A 11 2.12 7.56 -7.19
C ILE A 11 2.56 6.38 -8.05
N SER A 12 3.70 6.48 -8.72
CA SER A 12 4.22 5.38 -9.54
C SER A 12 4.72 4.21 -8.69
N VAL A 13 4.77 3.01 -9.28
CA VAL A 13 5.41 1.84 -8.62
C VAL A 13 6.88 2.12 -8.32
N LYS A 14 7.55 2.89 -9.19
CA LYS A 14 8.95 3.27 -9.01
C LYS A 14 9.14 4.16 -7.77
N GLU A 15 8.30 5.18 -7.57
CA GLU A 15 8.37 6.02 -6.38
C GLU A 15 8.15 5.23 -5.08
N LEU A 16 7.26 4.23 -5.10
CA LEU A 16 7.09 3.33 -3.96
C LEU A 16 8.32 2.45 -3.71
N GLN A 17 9.01 2.00 -4.77
CA GLN A 17 10.25 1.23 -4.67
C GLN A 17 11.40 2.09 -4.15
N ASP A 18 11.57 3.31 -4.68
CA ASP A 18 12.57 4.27 -4.21
C ASP A 18 12.32 4.63 -2.73
N ALA A 19 11.06 4.78 -2.32
CA ALA A 19 10.70 4.99 -0.91
C ALA A 19 11.02 3.76 -0.05
N LEU A 20 10.78 2.55 -0.57
CA LEU A 20 11.05 1.29 0.14
C LEU A 20 12.54 1.09 0.42
N ASP A 21 13.40 1.48 -0.52
CA ASP A 21 14.85 1.39 -0.37
C ASP A 21 15.40 2.30 0.73
N ASN A 22 14.67 3.36 1.09
CA ASN A 22 15.09 4.39 2.05
C ASN A 22 14.32 4.34 3.38
N VAL A 23 13.37 3.43 3.54
CA VAL A 23 12.50 3.42 4.73
C VAL A 23 13.07 2.56 5.85
N ASP A 24 13.02 3.10 7.06
CA ASP A 24 13.34 2.35 8.27
C ASP A 24 12.06 1.88 9.00
N GLY A 25 12.15 0.67 9.56
CA GLY A 25 11.16 0.10 10.45
C GLY A 25 10.06 -0.71 9.76
N ASN A 26 9.61 -1.75 10.46
CA ASN A 26 8.72 -2.78 9.92
C ASN A 26 7.37 -2.23 9.41
N LYS A 27 6.73 -1.30 10.14
CA LYS A 27 5.39 -0.79 9.77
C LYS A 27 5.41 0.04 8.48
N PRO A 28 6.32 1.01 8.30
CA PRO A 28 6.49 1.69 7.02
C PRO A 28 6.82 0.75 5.86
N THR A 29 7.72 -0.22 6.04
CA THR A 29 8.06 -1.23 5.03
C THR A 29 6.82 -2.02 4.59
N GLN A 30 6.03 -2.55 5.55
CA GLN A 30 4.81 -3.30 5.23
C GLN A 30 3.78 -2.46 4.46
N ARG A 31 3.66 -1.16 4.79
CA ARG A 31 2.75 -0.26 4.08
C ARG A 31 3.14 -0.10 2.62
N LEU A 32 4.43 0.12 2.35
CA LEU A 32 4.94 0.27 0.98
C LEU A 32 4.81 -1.02 0.18
N LEU A 33 5.13 -2.17 0.78
CA LEU A 33 4.93 -3.48 0.15
C LEU A 33 3.46 -3.73 -0.20
N ALA A 34 2.53 -3.41 0.70
CA ALA A 34 1.10 -3.53 0.45
C ALA A 34 0.64 -2.62 -0.71
N ALA A 35 1.21 -1.41 -0.84
CA ALA A 35 0.89 -0.48 -1.92
C ALA A 35 1.41 -0.95 -3.28
N ILE A 36 2.65 -1.45 -3.33
CA ILE A 36 3.25 -2.03 -4.54
C ILE A 36 2.41 -3.22 -5.01
N ALA A 37 2.07 -4.14 -4.09
CA ALA A 37 1.23 -5.29 -4.40
C ALA A 37 -0.17 -4.87 -4.89
N TYR A 38 -0.78 -3.86 -4.25
CA TYR A 38 -2.08 -3.34 -4.69
C TYR A 38 -2.03 -2.75 -6.10
N LYS A 39 -0.99 -1.97 -6.43
CA LYS A 39 -0.78 -1.45 -7.80
C LYS A 39 -0.54 -2.56 -8.84
N ASN A 40 -0.04 -3.71 -8.40
CA ASN A 40 0.11 -4.91 -9.23
C ASN A 40 -1.13 -5.82 -9.26
N GLY A 41 -2.27 -5.34 -8.76
CA GLY A 41 -3.57 -6.00 -8.89
C GLY A 41 -4.00 -6.85 -7.70
N VAL A 42 -3.20 -6.92 -6.62
CA VAL A 42 -3.59 -7.64 -5.40
C VAL A 42 -4.71 -6.87 -4.68
N THR A 43 -5.76 -7.57 -4.28
CA THR A 43 -6.90 -6.93 -3.62
C THR A 43 -6.61 -6.61 -2.14
N GLN A 44 -7.35 -5.65 -1.57
CA GLN A 44 -7.24 -5.34 -0.13
C GLN A 44 -7.61 -6.52 0.77
N THR A 45 -8.43 -7.47 0.28
CA THR A 45 -8.80 -8.68 1.02
C THR A 45 -7.65 -9.68 1.06
N GLU A 46 -6.92 -9.84 -0.05
CA GLU A 46 -5.72 -10.68 -0.08
C GLU A 46 -4.61 -10.08 0.78
N LEU A 47 -4.39 -8.77 0.70
CA LEU A 47 -3.42 -8.06 1.55
C LEU A 47 -3.77 -8.19 3.05
N ALA A 48 -5.06 -8.12 3.39
CA ALA A 48 -5.52 -8.32 4.76
C ALA A 48 -5.14 -9.71 5.28
N ALA A 49 -5.28 -10.76 4.46
CA ALA A 49 -4.86 -12.11 4.80
C ALA A 49 -3.33 -12.24 4.92
N TRP A 50 -2.55 -11.62 4.04
CA TRP A 50 -1.08 -11.68 4.08
C TRP A 50 -0.48 -11.01 5.31
N HIS A 51 -1.12 -9.94 5.79
CA HIS A 51 -0.63 -9.13 6.91
C HIS A 51 -1.34 -9.44 8.24
N ASP A 52 -2.16 -10.50 8.29
CA ASP A 52 -2.97 -10.88 9.47
C ASP A 52 -3.71 -9.67 10.07
N THR A 53 -4.38 -8.91 9.22
CA THR A 53 -5.07 -7.67 9.62
C THR A 53 -6.40 -7.50 8.91
N GLY A 54 -7.18 -6.49 9.31
CA GLY A 54 -8.46 -6.20 8.68
C GLY A 54 -8.31 -5.43 7.37
N ARG A 55 -9.22 -5.66 6.41
CA ARG A 55 -9.33 -4.87 5.17
C ARG A 55 -9.35 -3.35 5.42
N ARG A 56 -9.99 -2.90 6.51
CA ARG A 56 -10.03 -1.47 6.90
C ARG A 56 -8.66 -0.93 7.29
N THR A 57 -7.80 -1.77 7.89
CA THR A 57 -6.41 -1.43 8.17
C THR A 57 -5.64 -1.24 6.87
N ILE A 58 -5.78 -2.17 5.91
CA ILE A 58 -5.17 -2.05 4.58
C ILE A 58 -5.65 -0.77 3.86
N TYR A 59 -6.96 -0.50 3.84
CA TYR A 59 -7.49 0.75 3.29
C TYR A 59 -6.85 1.99 3.93
N SER A 60 -6.73 1.99 5.26
CA SER A 60 -6.12 3.11 6.01
C SER A 60 -4.62 3.24 5.77
N TRP A 61 -3.92 2.16 5.48
CA TRP A 61 -2.51 2.17 5.08
C TRP A 61 -2.33 2.78 3.71
N LEU A 62 -3.11 2.35 2.74
CA LEU A 62 -3.04 2.81 1.36
C LEU A 62 -3.44 4.29 1.22
N LYS A 63 -4.39 4.76 2.03
CA LYS A 63 -4.85 6.18 2.05
C LYS A 63 -3.86 7.17 2.71
N ARG A 64 -2.77 6.67 3.31
CA ARG A 64 -1.77 7.50 4.01
C ARG A 64 -0.47 7.64 3.21
N LEU A 65 -0.51 7.29 1.93
CA LEU A 65 0.64 7.41 1.03
C LEU A 65 0.43 8.70 0.24
N ASP A 66 1.18 9.74 0.60
CA ASP A 66 1.19 11.02 -0.13
C ASP A 66 2.32 11.03 -1.16
#